data_AF-A0A354HS72-F1
#
_entry.id   AF-A0A354HS72-F1
#
_cell.length_a   1.000
_cell.length_b   1.000
_cell.length_c   1.000
_cell.angle_alpha   90.00
_cell.angle_beta   90.00
_cell.angle_gamma   90.00
#
_symmetry.space_group_name_H-M   'P 1'
#
loop_
_entity.id
_entity.type
_entity.pdbx_description
1 polymer ?
#
loop_
_entity_poly.entity_id
_entity_poly.type
_entity_poly.pdbx_seq_one_letter_code
_entity_poly.pdbx_strand_id
1 'polypeptide(L)'
;DIILAEDTGCRLHLTHLSTAGAVAAVRRAKVRGVRVTADVTPHHLLLTEAECDGYNTLAKVNPPLRTHEDCEALLAGLLDGTIDAIATDHAPHKDE
;
A
#
# COMPACT_ATOMS: atom_id res chain seq x y z
N ASP A 1 0.95 0.61 -14.54
CA ASP A 1 1.95 -0.45 -14.27
C ASP A 1 1.43 -1.86 -14.47
N ILE A 2 0.35 -2.27 -13.80
CA ILE A 2 -0.21 -3.64 -13.96
C ILE A 2 -0.46 -4.03 -15.42
N ILE A 3 -1.10 -3.16 -16.21
CA ILE A 3 -1.38 -3.43 -17.63
C ILE A 3 -0.08 -3.61 -18.43
N LEU A 4 0.94 -2.80 -18.15
CA LEU A 4 2.24 -2.91 -18.82
C LEU A 4 2.96 -4.20 -18.41
N ALA A 5 2.86 -4.60 -17.14
CA ALA A 5 3.44 -5.86 -16.67
C ALA A 5 2.74 -7.09 -17.26
N GLU A 6 1.42 -7.00 -17.46
CA GLU A 6 0.62 -8.02 -18.17
C GLU A 6 1.06 -8.14 -19.63
N ASP A 7 1.19 -7.01 -20.34
CA ASP A 7 1.53 -6.98 -21.76
C ASP A 7 2.99 -7.39 -22.05
N THR A 8 3.91 -7.00 -21.18
CA THR A 8 5.34 -7.36 -21.30
C THR A 8 5.69 -8.71 -20.66
N GLY A 9 4.77 -9.28 -19.87
CA GLY A 9 5.01 -10.43 -19.02
C GLY A 9 6.04 -10.19 -17.92
N CYS A 10 6.51 -8.97 -17.65
CA CYS A 10 7.53 -8.70 -16.64
C CYS A 10 7.00 -8.98 -15.21
N ARG A 11 7.92 -9.07 -14.24
CA ARG A 11 7.54 -9.13 -12.82
C ARG A 11 7.40 -7.71 -12.31
N LEU A 12 6.29 -7.42 -11.62
CA LEU A 12 6.01 -6.11 -11.03
C LEU A 12 5.87 -6.26 -9.51
N HIS A 13 6.50 -5.36 -8.76
CA HIS A 13 6.24 -5.18 -7.34
C HIS A 13 5.68 -3.78 -7.11
N LEU A 14 4.53 -3.69 -6.44
CA LEU A 14 3.90 -2.42 -6.07
C LEU A 14 4.22 -2.12 -4.60
N THR A 15 4.91 -1.02 -4.36
CA THR A 15 5.35 -0.66 -3.01
C THR A 15 4.25 0.03 -2.21
N HIS A 16 4.30 -0.14 -0.89
CA HIS A 16 3.59 0.63 0.14
C HIS A 16 2.15 0.99 -0.26
N LEU A 17 1.30 -0.02 -0.50
CA LEU A 17 -0.11 0.21 -0.84
C LEU A 17 -0.82 1.00 0.26
N SER A 18 -1.72 1.91 -0.15
CA SER A 18 -2.45 2.78 0.79
C SER A 18 -3.97 2.76 0.62
N THR A 19 -4.52 2.18 -0.45
CA THR A 19 -5.97 2.27 -0.73
C THR A 19 -6.62 0.91 -1.01
N ALA A 20 -7.90 0.79 -0.65
CA ALA A 20 -8.74 -0.35 -0.96
C ALA A 20 -8.83 -0.60 -2.48
N GLY A 21 -8.87 0.48 -3.27
CA GLY A 21 -8.88 0.42 -4.73
C GLY A 21 -7.61 -0.23 -5.29
N ALA A 22 -6.45 0.07 -4.71
CA ALA A 22 -5.18 -0.53 -5.13
C ALA A 22 -5.09 -2.01 -4.72
N VAL A 23 -5.55 -2.38 -3.52
CA VAL A 23 -5.70 -3.79 -3.11
C VAL A 23 -6.58 -4.56 -4.10
N ALA A 24 -7.75 -3.99 -4.44
CA ALA A 24 -8.66 -4.61 -5.40
C ALA A 24 -8.03 -4.76 -6.80
N ALA A 25 -7.21 -3.79 -7.23
CA ALA A 25 -6.49 -3.86 -8.49
C ALA A 25 -5.44 -4.98 -8.50
N VAL A 26 -4.64 -5.11 -7.43
CA VAL A 26 -3.68 -6.21 -7.27
C VAL A 26 -4.38 -7.55 -7.25
N ARG A 27 -5.48 -7.68 -6.49
CA ARG A 27 -6.28 -8.92 -6.43
C ARG A 27 -6.76 -9.35 -7.82
N ARG A 28 -7.36 -8.42 -8.58
CA ARG A 28 -7.82 -8.69 -9.95
C ARG A 28 -6.67 -9.08 -10.88
N ALA A 29 -5.49 -8.47 -10.72
CA ALA A 29 -4.31 -8.79 -11.53
C ALA A 29 -3.76 -10.19 -11.22
N LYS A 30 -3.68 -10.57 -9.94
CA LYS A 30 -3.29 -11.93 -9.52
C LYS A 30 -4.25 -12.98 -10.07
N VAL A 31 -5.57 -12.73 -10.05
CA VAL A 31 -6.59 -13.63 -10.65
C VAL A 31 -6.37 -13.84 -12.15
N ARG A 32 -5.90 -12.82 -12.88
CA ARG A 32 -5.55 -12.94 -14.31
C ARG A 32 -4.19 -13.59 -14.57
N GLY A 33 -3.46 -13.98 -13.53
CA GLY A 33 -2.13 -14.58 -13.65
C GLY A 33 -0.99 -13.58 -13.91
N VAL A 34 -1.24 -12.27 -13.75
CA VAL A 34 -0.18 -11.26 -13.84
C VAL A 34 0.84 -11.50 -12.73
N ARG A 35 2.14 -11.46 -13.06
CA ARG A 35 3.25 -11.66 -12.11
C ARG A 35 3.47 -10.43 -11.23
N VAL A 36 2.46 -10.08 -10.43
CA VAL A 36 2.45 -8.94 -9.53
C VAL A 36 2.56 -9.39 -8.08
N THR A 37 3.40 -8.70 -7.31
CA THR A 37 3.39 -8.73 -5.85
C THR A 37 3.22 -7.31 -5.30
N ALA A 38 2.87 -7.17 -4.03
CA ALA A 38 2.76 -5.88 -3.37
C ALA A 38 3.18 -5.95 -1.91
N ASP A 39 3.59 -4.81 -1.36
CA ASP A 39 3.79 -4.64 0.07
C ASP A 39 2.88 -3.55 0.66
N VAL A 40 2.78 -3.54 1.98
CA VAL A 40 2.12 -2.50 2.77
C VAL A 40 3.02 -2.12 3.94
N THR A 41 2.93 -0.87 4.39
CA THR A 41 3.71 -0.41 5.54
C THR A 41 2.95 -0.56 6.86
N PRO A 42 3.67 -0.67 7.99
CA PRO A 42 3.01 -0.68 9.31
C PRO A 42 2.15 0.56 9.56
N HIS A 43 2.59 1.74 9.12
CA HIS A 43 1.83 2.98 9.33
C HIS A 43 0.56 3.01 8.47
N HIS A 44 0.52 2.43 7.27
CA HIS A 44 -0.72 2.32 6.50
C HIS A 44 -1.69 1.26 7.04
N LEU A 45 -1.21 0.28 7.82
CA LEU A 45 -2.07 -0.72 8.49
C LEU A 45 -2.69 -0.20 9.78
N LEU A 46 -1.98 0.69 10.49
CA LEU A 46 -2.29 1.03 11.88
C LEU A 46 -2.77 2.46 12.08
N LEU A 47 -2.43 3.38 11.17
CA LEU A 47 -2.70 4.81 11.30
C LEU A 47 -3.60 5.29 10.16
N THR A 48 -4.45 6.26 10.47
CA THR A 48 -5.37 6.89 9.50
C THR A 48 -5.03 8.36 9.30
N GLU A 49 -5.76 9.01 8.39
CA GLU A 49 -5.67 10.45 8.14
C GLU A 49 -5.90 11.32 9.39
N ALA A 50 -6.52 10.78 10.44
CA ALA A 50 -6.69 11.47 11.72
C ALA A 50 -5.35 11.85 12.37
N GLU A 51 -4.27 11.11 12.09
CA GLU A 51 -2.93 11.43 12.61
C GLU A 51 -2.35 12.73 12.02
N CYS A 52 -2.92 13.22 10.91
CA CYS A 52 -2.54 14.49 10.30
C CYS A 52 -3.17 15.71 11.00
N ASP A 53 -4.10 15.50 11.95
CA ASP A 53 -4.72 16.58 12.72
C ASP A 53 -3.68 17.42 13.46
N GLY A 54 -4.00 18.69 13.68
CA GLY A 54 -3.10 19.60 14.40
C GLY A 54 -1.79 19.93 13.67
N TYR A 55 -1.73 19.76 12.34
CA TYR A 55 -0.54 20.02 11.51
C TYR A 55 0.66 19.13 11.90
N ASN A 56 0.38 17.87 12.26
CA ASN A 56 1.40 16.90 12.61
C ASN A 56 2.23 16.47 11.38
N THR A 57 3.39 17.09 11.19
CA THR A 57 4.27 16.79 10.05
C THR A 57 4.92 15.41 10.12
N LEU A 58 4.95 14.75 11.29
CA LEU A 58 5.45 13.39 11.45
C LEU A 58 4.54 12.35 10.78
N ALA A 59 3.23 12.65 10.66
CA ALA A 59 2.26 11.82 9.96
C ALA A 59 2.24 12.04 8.44
N LYS A 60 3.01 13.02 7.94
CA LYS A 60 3.07 13.36 6.52
C LYS A 60 4.01 12.41 5.78
N VAL A 61 3.45 11.32 5.25
CA VAL A 61 4.14 10.31 4.43
C VAL A 61 3.63 10.29 2.98
N ASN A 62 4.32 9.56 2.10
CA ASN A 62 3.88 9.31 0.73
C ASN A 62 4.01 7.81 0.41
N PRO A 63 2.90 7.10 0.08
CA PRO A 63 1.53 7.61 0.00
C PRO A 63 1.00 8.08 1.36
N PRO A 64 -0.03 8.95 1.39
CA PRO A 64 -0.54 9.50 2.64
C PRO A 64 -1.36 8.46 3.40
N LEU A 65 -1.44 8.63 4.72
CA LEU A 65 -2.40 7.93 5.57
C LEU A 65 -3.83 8.21 5.08
N ARG A 66 -4.68 7.19 5.09
CA ARG A 66 -6.02 7.20 4.49
C ARG A 66 -7.11 6.99 5.53
N THR A 67 -8.34 6.78 5.07
CA THR A 67 -9.48 6.52 5.95
C THR A 67 -9.33 5.15 6.64
N HIS A 68 -10.15 4.92 7.67
CA HIS A 68 -10.19 3.65 8.38
C HIS A 68 -10.56 2.48 7.44
N GLU A 69 -11.48 2.71 6.50
CA GLU A 69 -11.91 1.69 5.52
C GLU A 69 -10.75 1.25 4.61
N ASP A 70 -9.84 2.17 4.25
CA ASP A 70 -8.64 1.83 3.51
C ASP A 70 -7.70 0.95 4.34
N CYS A 71 -7.51 1.26 5.64
CA CYS A 71 -6.73 0.41 6.56
C CYS A 71 -7.33 -1.00 6.70
N GLU A 72 -8.64 -1.12 6.84
CA GLU A 72 -9.33 -2.43 6.91
C GLU A 72 -9.13 -3.23 5.62
N ALA A 73 -9.21 -2.57 4.45
CA ALA A 73 -8.99 -3.22 3.17
C ALA A 73 -7.53 -3.68 2.99
N LEU A 74 -6.56 -2.90 3.46
CA LEU A 74 -5.14 -3.27 3.48
C LEU A 74 -4.90 -4.47 4.40
N LEU A 75 -5.46 -4.45 5.62
CA LEU A 75 -5.36 -5.56 6.55
C LEU A 75 -5.99 -6.83 5.99
N ALA A 76 -7.19 -6.75 5.41
CA ALA A 76 -7.83 -7.87 4.75
C ALA A 76 -7.01 -8.39 3.56
N GLY A 77 -6.44 -7.49 2.76
CA GLY A 77 -5.55 -7.83 1.64
C GLY A 77 -4.25 -8.50 2.08
N LEU A 78 -3.72 -8.15 3.25
CA LEU A 78 -2.57 -8.83 3.84
C LEU A 78 -2.95 -10.22 4.34
N LEU A 79 -4.09 -10.35 5.03
CA LEU A 79 -4.55 -11.63 5.59
C LEU A 79 -4.95 -12.64 4.49
N ASP A 80 -5.50 -12.18 3.37
CA ASP A 80 -5.92 -13.05 2.26
C ASP A 80 -4.82 -13.34 1.22
N GLY A 81 -3.61 -12.78 1.39
CA GLY A 81 -2.46 -12.97 0.51
C GLY A 81 -2.48 -12.12 -0.77
N THR A 82 -3.42 -11.17 -0.90
CA THR A 82 -3.37 -10.15 -1.97
C THR A 82 -2.10 -9.30 -1.84
N ILE A 83 -1.73 -8.93 -0.62
CA ILE A 83 -0.49 -8.23 -0.26
C ILE A 83 0.50 -9.27 0.27
N ASP A 84 1.74 -9.24 -0.24
CA ASP A 84 2.72 -10.31 -0.07
C ASP A 84 3.67 -10.07 1.12
N ALA A 85 3.87 -8.82 1.51
CA ALA A 85 4.86 -8.46 2.52
C ALA A 85 4.49 -7.19 3.31
N ILE A 86 5.14 -7.05 4.46
CA ILE A 86 5.22 -5.78 5.19
C ILE A 86 6.61 -5.18 4.94
N ALA A 87 6.68 -3.93 4.51
CA ALA A 87 7.92 -3.17 4.34
C ALA A 87 7.83 -1.83 5.06
N THR A 88 8.91 -1.32 5.65
CA THR A 88 8.81 -0.16 6.56
C THR A 88 8.61 1.16 5.85
N ASP A 89 9.15 1.29 4.64
CA ASP A 89 9.37 2.57 3.96
C ASP A 89 10.01 3.62 4.90
N HIS A 90 11.06 3.20 5.62
CA HIS A 90 11.75 4.09 6.55
C HIS A 90 12.42 5.25 5.80
N ALA A 91 11.85 6.45 5.95
CA ALA A 91 12.28 7.68 5.29
C ALA A 91 12.67 8.75 6.32
N PRO A 92 13.88 8.70 6.91
CA PRO A 92 14.31 9.70 7.87
C PRO A 92 14.51 11.06 7.20
N HIS A 93 14.05 12.11 7.87
CA HIS A 93 14.30 13.50 7.49
C HIS A 93 15.17 14.17 8.54
N LYS A 94 15.82 15.29 8.17
CA LYS A 94 16.58 16.09 9.14
C LYS A 94 15.65 16.56 10.26
N ASP A 95 16.19 16.64 11.48
CA ASP A 95 15.53 17.34 12.57
C ASP A 95 15.34 18.83 12.19
N GLU A 96 14.34 19.47 12.78
CA GLU A 96 14.11 20.92 12.63
C GLU A 96 15.32 21.75 13.10
#